data_AF-A0A7S0L413-F1
#
_entry.id   AF-A0A7S0L413-F1
#
_cell.length_a   1.000
_cell.length_b   1.000
_cell.length_c   1.000
_cell.angle_alpha   90.00
_cell.angle_beta   90.00
_cell.angle_gamma   90.00
#
_symmetry.space_group_name_H-M   'P 1'
#
loop_
_entity.id
_entity.type
_entity.pdbx_description
1 polymer ?
#
loop_
_entity_poly.entity_id
_entity_poly.type
_entity_poly.pdbx_seq_one_letter_code
_entity_poly.pdbx_strand_id
1 'polypeptide(L)'
;AKQMDDTISYLSSHSIMSGEASNSTESVGVKYGMLWIDVEGTQYWSSSHSNNVNFIQKMVDEGKKKGVSIGIYTSNSQWSPITGGSTAFKKYPLWYPHYDNSASFSDFV
;
A
#
# COMPACT_ATOMS: atom_id res chain seq x y z
N ALA A 1 -6.48 9.65 2.00
CA ALA A 1 -7.58 8.91 2.65
C ALA A 1 -7.32 8.91 4.14
N LYS A 2 -8.38 8.99 4.96
CA LYS A 2 -8.25 9.07 6.41
C LYS A 2 -7.41 7.93 6.99
N GLN A 3 -7.56 6.69 6.51
CA GLN A 3 -6.77 5.55 6.99
C GLN A 3 -5.26 5.72 6.78
N MET A 4 -4.81 6.24 5.63
CA MET A 4 -3.38 6.50 5.41
C MET A 4 -2.86 7.62 6.32
N ASP A 5 -3.66 8.68 6.50
CA ASP A 5 -3.34 9.78 7.40
C ASP A 5 -3.23 9.34 8.87
N ASP A 6 -4.22 8.56 9.33
CA ASP A 6 -4.25 7.97 10.66
C ASP A 6 -3.05 7.04 10.88
N THR A 7 -2.72 6.20 9.88
CA THR A 7 -1.58 5.27 9.94
C THR A 7 -0.27 6.03 10.12
N ILE A 8 -0.01 7.05 9.28
CA ILE A 8 1.23 7.83 9.36
C ILE A 8 1.29 8.62 10.67
N SER A 9 0.16 9.16 11.14
CA SER A 9 0.09 9.88 12.42
C SER A 9 0.37 8.96 13.60
N TYR A 10 -0.18 7.74 13.58
CA TYR A 10 0.07 6.72 14.59
C TYR A 10 1.54 6.29 14.62
N LEU A 11 2.15 6.03 13.46
CA LEU A 11 3.57 5.69 13.40
C LEU A 11 4.44 6.82 13.97
N SER A 12 4.15 8.06 13.57
CA SER A 12 4.85 9.24 14.08
C SER A 12 4.74 9.39 15.60
N SER A 13 3.55 9.14 16.18
CA SER A 13 3.36 9.22 17.64
C SER A 13 4.11 8.12 18.42
N HIS A 14 4.69 7.12 17.73
CA HIS A 14 5.51 6.06 18.30
C HIS A 14 6.97 6.15 17.86
N SER A 15 7.42 7.32 17.39
CA SER A 15 8.77 7.54 16.89
C SER A 15 9.13 6.61 15.72
N ILE A 16 8.14 6.23 14.89
CA ILE A 16 8.34 5.48 13.65
C ILE A 16 8.14 6.43 12.47
N MET A 17 9.22 6.79 11.78
CA MET A 17 9.24 7.87 10.79
C MET A 17 9.57 7.37 9.38
N SER A 18 9.10 8.06 8.35
CA SER A 18 9.49 7.74 6.98
C SER A 18 10.97 8.04 6.75
N GLY A 19 11.66 7.13 6.06
CA GLY A 19 13.11 7.11 5.92
C GLY A 19 13.72 8.29 5.13
N GLU A 20 12.91 9.09 4.44
CA GLU A 20 13.40 10.17 3.56
C GLU A 20 13.34 11.58 4.17
N ALA A 21 12.75 11.75 5.36
CA ALA A 21 12.54 13.08 5.92
C ALA A 21 12.88 13.15 7.42
N SER A 22 14.17 13.05 7.78
CA SER A 22 14.62 13.68 9.03
C SER A 22 16.16 13.75 9.12
N ASN A 23 16.68 14.98 9.06
CA ASN A 23 17.98 15.41 9.60
C ASN A 23 17.88 15.76 11.10
N SER A 24 16.88 15.25 11.84
CA SER A 24 16.72 15.55 13.26
C SER A 24 17.72 14.73 14.08
N THR A 25 18.55 15.45 14.83
CA THR A 25 19.50 14.95 15.82
C THR A 25 18.85 14.50 17.14
N GLU A 26 17.52 14.35 17.20
CA GLU A 26 16.84 13.80 18.36
C GLU A 26 16.65 12.28 18.24
N SER A 27 16.56 11.64 19.41
CA SER A 27 16.64 10.19 19.65
C SER A 27 16.11 9.31 18.51
N VAL A 28 16.93 8.34 18.12
CA VAL A 28 16.78 7.53 16.91
C VAL A 28 15.47 6.72 16.95
N GLY A 29 14.40 7.31 16.42
CA GLY A 29 13.18 6.59 16.07
C GLY A 29 13.44 5.57 14.95
N VAL A 30 12.66 4.50 14.92
CA VAL A 30 12.74 3.49 13.84
C VAL A 30 12.30 4.14 12.52
N LYS A 31 13.03 3.88 11.43
CA LYS A 31 12.68 4.38 10.10
C LYS A 31 12.04 3.30 9.26
N TYR A 32 10.98 3.63 8.50
CA TYR A 32 10.43 2.77 7.45
C TYR A 32 10.72 3.33 6.06
N GLY A 33 11.08 2.45 5.12
CA GLY A 33 11.35 2.84 3.73
C GLY A 33 10.10 2.94 2.86
N MET A 34 9.04 2.19 3.18
CA MET A 34 7.82 2.09 2.37
C MET A 34 6.62 1.69 3.24
N LEU A 35 5.44 2.16 2.86
CA LEU A 35 4.17 1.59 3.32
C LEU A 35 3.54 0.77 2.20
N TRP A 36 3.13 -0.45 2.53
CA TRP A 36 2.41 -1.34 1.63
C TRP A 36 0.92 -1.27 1.94
N ILE A 37 0.11 -0.91 0.95
CA ILE A 37 -1.35 -0.99 1.06
C ILE A 37 -1.74 -2.43 0.82
N ASP A 38 -2.16 -3.11 1.88
CA ASP A 38 -2.68 -4.46 1.82
C ASP A 38 -4.10 -4.48 1.24
N VAL A 39 -4.25 -5.12 0.08
CA VAL A 39 -5.50 -5.26 -0.67
C VAL A 39 -5.85 -6.74 -0.77
N GLU A 40 -6.52 -7.22 0.28
CA GLU A 40 -7.01 -8.59 0.39
C GLU A 40 -8.37 -8.66 1.10
N GLY A 41 -8.93 -9.88 1.17
CA GLY A 41 -10.18 -10.18 1.85
C GLY A 41 -11.37 -9.57 1.13
N THR A 42 -11.78 -10.16 0.01
CA THR A 42 -12.88 -9.69 -0.84
C THR A 42 -14.17 -9.31 -0.07
N GLN A 43 -14.42 -9.95 1.08
CA GLN A 43 -15.55 -9.65 1.97
C GLN A 43 -15.51 -8.27 2.65
N TYR A 44 -14.34 -7.62 2.71
CA TYR A 44 -14.17 -6.30 3.33
C TYR A 44 -14.36 -5.15 2.34
N TRP A 45 -14.50 -5.46 1.05
CA TRP A 45 -14.57 -4.47 -0.02
C TRP A 45 -15.99 -4.28 -0.53
N SER A 46 -16.25 -3.11 -1.14
CA SER A 46 -17.52 -2.87 -1.80
C SER A 46 -17.67 -3.81 -3.00
N SER A 47 -18.91 -4.13 -3.37
CA SER A 47 -19.20 -4.77 -4.66
C SER A 47 -18.90 -3.86 -5.86
N SER A 48 -18.70 -2.56 -5.64
CA SER A 48 -18.31 -1.61 -6.68
C SER A 48 -16.78 -1.54 -6.84
N HIS A 49 -16.27 -2.15 -7.91
CA HIS A 49 -14.85 -2.07 -8.27
C HIS A 49 -14.35 -0.63 -8.41
N SER A 50 -15.15 0.28 -8.97
CA SER A 50 -14.77 1.68 -9.13
C SER A 50 -14.63 2.40 -7.78
N ASN A 51 -15.49 2.09 -6.81
CA ASN A 51 -15.36 2.63 -5.46
C ASN A 51 -14.10 2.11 -4.77
N ASN A 52 -13.78 0.82 -4.95
CA ASN A 52 -12.58 0.21 -4.39
C ASN A 52 -11.30 0.84 -4.98
N VAL A 53 -11.23 0.98 -6.31
CA VAL A 53 -10.13 1.67 -6.99
C VAL A 53 -10.01 3.12 -6.51
N ASN A 54 -11.11 3.86 -6.41
CA ASN A 54 -11.09 5.23 -5.90
C ASN A 54 -10.61 5.32 -4.45
N PHE A 55 -10.95 4.34 -3.62
CA PHE A 55 -10.47 4.28 -2.23
C PHE A 55 -8.96 4.06 -2.17
N ILE A 56 -8.42 3.09 -2.92
CA ILE A 56 -6.97 2.83 -3.02
C ILE A 56 -6.24 4.08 -3.55
N GLN A 57 -6.79 4.75 -4.57
CA GLN A 57 -6.23 5.99 -5.10
C GLN A 57 -6.13 7.08 -4.02
N LYS A 58 -7.17 7.26 -3.20
CA LYS A 58 -7.11 8.21 -2.07
C LYS A 58 -6.06 7.83 -1.02
N MET A 59 -5.80 6.54 -0.78
CA MET A 59 -4.74 6.10 0.14
C MET A 59 -3.36 6.46 -0.43
N VAL A 60 -3.13 6.12 -1.69
CA VAL A 60 -1.91 6.44 -2.45
C VAL A 60 -1.64 7.94 -2.48
N ASP A 61 -2.64 8.76 -2.79
CA ASP A 61 -2.48 10.21 -2.89
C ASP A 61 -2.11 10.86 -1.55
N GLU A 62 -2.67 10.36 -0.45
CA GLU A 62 -2.32 10.85 0.89
C GLU A 62 -0.90 10.47 1.29
N GLY A 63 -0.48 9.23 0.99
CA GLY A 63 0.88 8.81 1.24
C GLY A 63 1.88 9.69 0.47
N LYS A 64 1.62 9.91 -0.81
CA LYS A 64 2.41 10.82 -1.64
C LYS A 64 2.45 12.25 -1.09
N LYS A 65 1.31 12.79 -0.66
CA LYS A 65 1.21 14.11 -0.05
C LYS A 65 2.09 14.24 1.21
N LYS A 66 2.26 13.15 1.95
CA LYS A 66 3.09 13.07 3.16
C LYS A 66 4.54 12.67 2.89
N GLY A 67 4.94 12.55 1.61
CA GLY A 67 6.30 12.20 1.23
C GLY A 67 6.69 10.78 1.63
N VAL A 68 5.73 9.85 1.69
CA VAL A 68 6.03 8.43 1.94
C VAL A 68 6.03 7.64 0.64
N SER A 69 6.99 6.72 0.50
CA SER A 69 6.99 5.73 -0.56
C SER A 69 5.86 4.72 -0.33
N ILE A 70 5.09 4.44 -1.39
CA ILE A 70 3.91 3.57 -1.34
C ILE A 70 4.07 2.41 -2.33
N GLY A 71 3.73 1.20 -1.89
CA GLY A 71 3.54 0.01 -2.71
C GLY A 71 2.16 -0.60 -2.50
N ILE A 72 1.77 -1.52 -3.38
CA ILE A 72 0.55 -2.34 -3.24
C ILE A 72 0.97 -3.76 -2.87
N TYR A 73 0.34 -4.31 -1.83
CA TYR A 73 0.35 -5.73 -1.57
C TYR A 73 -0.99 -6.35 -1.95
N THR A 74 -0.98 -7.38 -2.80
CA THR A 74 -2.18 -8.12 -3.21
C THR A 74 -1.77 -9.39 -3.95
N SER A 75 -2.65 -10.38 -4.08
CA SER A 75 -2.48 -11.48 -5.05
C SER A 75 -3.40 -11.29 -6.25
N ASN A 76 -3.12 -11.94 -7.37
CA ASN A 76 -4.01 -11.87 -8.53
C ASN A 76 -5.46 -12.30 -8.19
N SER A 77 -5.58 -13.36 -7.38
CA SER A 77 -6.87 -13.90 -6.91
C SER A 77 -7.68 -12.93 -6.03
N GLN A 78 -7.02 -11.93 -5.43
CA GLN A 78 -7.67 -10.87 -4.66
C GLN A 78 -7.90 -9.62 -5.51
N TRP A 79 -6.90 -9.25 -6.31
CA TRP A 79 -6.90 -8.02 -7.07
C TRP A 79 -8.06 -7.94 -8.06
N SER A 80 -8.27 -8.99 -8.85
CA SER A 80 -9.31 -9.00 -9.88
C SER A 80 -10.72 -8.90 -9.27
N PRO A 81 -11.11 -9.73 -8.27
CA PRO A 81 -12.40 -9.58 -7.60
C PRO A 81 -12.60 -8.26 -6.85
N ILE A 82 -11.54 -7.64 -6.31
CA ILE A 82 -11.67 -6.37 -5.57
C ILE A 82 -11.76 -5.19 -6.54
N THR A 83 -10.90 -5.13 -7.54
CA THR A 83 -10.70 -3.93 -8.37
C THR A 83 -11.21 -4.04 -9.80
N GLY A 84 -11.72 -5.21 -10.20
CA GLY A 84 -12.08 -5.49 -11.59
C GLY A 84 -10.86 -5.59 -12.50
N GLY A 85 -9.69 -5.95 -11.97
CA GLY A 85 -8.44 -6.04 -12.74
C GLY A 85 -7.86 -4.67 -13.13
N SER A 86 -8.09 -3.64 -12.32
CA SER A 86 -7.66 -2.27 -12.64
C SER A 86 -6.13 -2.18 -12.81
N THR A 87 -5.70 -1.46 -13.85
CA THR A 87 -4.28 -1.17 -14.11
C THR A 87 -3.86 0.21 -13.60
N ALA A 88 -4.72 0.93 -12.88
CA ALA A 88 -4.48 2.31 -12.43
C ALA A 88 -3.20 2.46 -11.59
N PHE A 89 -2.78 1.39 -10.91
CA PHE A 89 -1.67 1.39 -9.97
C PHE A 89 -0.39 0.71 -10.49
N LYS A 90 -0.31 0.38 -11.79
CA LYS A 90 0.84 -0.35 -12.38
C LYS A 90 2.21 0.32 -12.21
N LYS A 91 2.24 1.62 -11.87
CA LYS A 91 3.47 2.38 -11.63
C LYS A 91 4.02 2.25 -10.20
N TYR A 92 3.22 1.70 -9.28
CA TYR A 92 3.63 1.49 -7.90
C TYR A 92 4.29 0.11 -7.76
N PRO A 93 5.28 -0.05 -6.87
CA PRO A 93 5.84 -1.34 -6.54
C PRO A 93 4.76 -2.34 -6.13
N LEU A 94 4.92 -3.57 -6.58
CA LEU A 94 4.06 -4.70 -6.24
C LEU A 94 4.83 -5.66 -5.33
N TRP A 95 4.22 -6.02 -4.21
CA TRP A 95 4.59 -7.18 -3.41
C TRP A 95 3.41 -8.14 -3.46
N TYR A 96 3.63 -9.39 -3.85
CA TYR A 96 2.53 -10.34 -3.91
C TYR A 96 2.97 -11.70 -3.40
N PRO A 97 2.06 -12.46 -2.78
CA PRO A 97 2.32 -13.85 -2.44
C PRO A 97 2.17 -14.70 -3.71
N HIS A 98 3.18 -15.53 -3.97
CA HIS A 98 3.16 -16.52 -5.04
C HIS A 98 3.13 -17.92 -4.42
N TYR A 99 2.28 -18.80 -4.93
CA TYR A 99 2.03 -20.15 -4.38
C TYR A 99 2.28 -21.27 -5.41
N ASP A 100 2.90 -20.93 -6.53
CA ASP A 100 3.15 -21.83 -7.66
C ASP A 100 4.42 -22.70 -7.50
N ASN A 101 5.16 -22.53 -6.40
CA ASN A 101 6.47 -23.13 -6.13
C ASN A 101 7.54 -22.80 -7.20
N SER A 102 7.33 -21.77 -8.01
CA SER A 102 8.31 -21.26 -8.96
C SER A 102 8.92 -19.98 -8.42
N ALA A 103 10.25 -19.90 -8.41
CA ALA A 103 10.98 -18.68 -8.02
C ALA A 103 10.98 -17.66 -9.17
N SER A 104 9.79 -17.24 -9.60
CA SER A 104 9.57 -16.34 -10.75
C SER A 104 8.47 -15.32 -10.48
N PHE A 105 8.43 -14.24 -11.25
CA PHE A 105 7.39 -13.20 -11.16
C PHE A 105 6.30 -13.30 -12.24
N SER A 106 6.08 -14.49 -12.80
CA SER A 106 5.26 -14.68 -14.01
C SER A 106 3.80 -15.07 -13.75
N ASP A 107 3.42 -15.26 -12.49
CA ASP A 107 2.09 -15.74 -12.07
C ASP A 107 1.12 -14.60 -11.67
N PHE A 108 1.60 -13.35 -11.70
CA PHE A 108 0.76 -12.17 -11.61
C PHE A 108 0.27 -11.75 -13.01
N VAL A 109 -0.68 -12.51 -13.56
CA VAL A 109 -1.28 -12.32 -14.90
C VAL A 109 -2.65 -11.66 -14.89
#